data_AF-A0AAD5P1A5-F1
#
_entry.id   AF-A0AAD5P1A5-F1
#
_cell.length_a   1.000
_cell.length_b   1.000
_cell.length_c   1.000
_cell.angle_alpha   90.00
_cell.angle_beta   90.00
_cell.angle_gamma   90.00
#
_symmetry.space_group_name_H-M   'P 1'
#
loop_
_entity.id
_entity.type
_entity.pdbx_description
1 polymer ?
#
loop_
_entity_poly.entity_id
_entity_poly.type
_entity_poly.pdbx_seq_one_letter_code
_entity_poly.pdbx_strand_id
1 'polypeptide(L)'
;MGSLPLLYFNAGLFVYQPNLLTYYDLLDTVKITTPTLFAEQDFLNHYFKDINKPIPNVYNLVLAMLWRHPENVNLNQVKMVHYCANGLKPWMLTGNDDYMDMNDIKMLVKKWWEIYEDESLDYINTVPPAPTSSDNKLFPFLSGSSDEGWCVAHQRTVPSAA
;
A
#
# COMPACT_ATOMS: atom_id res chain seq x y z
N MET A 1 -2.04 -25.48 30.42
CA MET A 1 -1.93 -24.14 29.78
C MET A 1 -1.29 -24.34 28.42
N GLY A 2 -1.87 -23.78 27.35
CA GLY A 2 -1.35 -23.93 25.98
C GLY A 2 -0.12 -23.07 25.72
N SER A 3 0.58 -23.32 24.62
CA SER A 3 1.67 -22.45 24.15
C SER A 3 1.14 -21.05 23.84
N LEU A 4 2.00 -20.04 23.97
CA LEU A 4 1.71 -18.69 23.48
C LEU A 4 1.37 -18.75 21.98
N PRO A 5 0.41 -17.94 21.51
CA PRO A 5 0.12 -17.83 20.10
C PRO A 5 1.37 -17.34 19.35
N LEU A 6 1.54 -17.81 18.12
CA LEU A 6 2.61 -17.36 17.24
C LEU A 6 2.48 -15.85 16.99
N LEU A 7 3.62 -15.19 16.79
CA LEU A 7 3.65 -13.79 16.41
C LEU A 7 2.99 -13.62 15.05
N TYR A 8 2.07 -12.66 14.96
CA TYR A 8 1.29 -12.38 13.78
C TYR A 8 1.54 -10.93 13.34
N PHE A 9 1.91 -10.71 12.08
CA PHE A 9 2.20 -9.39 11.53
C PHE A 9 1.16 -8.97 10.48
N ASN A 10 0.97 -7.65 10.33
CA ASN A 10 0.15 -7.09 9.26
C ASN A 10 0.97 -7.00 7.96
N ALA A 11 0.44 -7.52 6.85
CA ALA A 11 1.15 -7.60 5.58
C ALA A 11 1.21 -6.26 4.79
N GLY A 12 0.57 -5.20 5.27
CA GLY A 12 0.60 -3.88 4.61
C GLY A 12 1.97 -3.21 4.59
N LEU A 13 2.85 -3.58 5.52
CA LEU A 13 4.27 -3.26 5.47
C LEU A 13 5.07 -4.38 6.11
N PHE A 14 6.06 -4.86 5.38
CA PHE A 14 7.12 -5.74 5.89
C PHE A 14 8.40 -5.51 5.09
N VAL A 15 9.53 -5.90 5.64
CA VAL A 15 10.84 -5.79 4.99
C VAL A 15 11.28 -7.18 4.57
N TYR A 16 11.72 -7.32 3.32
CA TYR A 16 12.22 -8.59 2.79
C TYR A 16 13.45 -8.36 1.92
N GLN A 17 14.21 -9.44 1.70
CA GLN A 17 15.30 -9.48 0.74
C GLN A 17 14.80 -10.18 -0.53
N PRO A 18 14.84 -9.53 -1.70
CA PRO A 18 14.50 -10.19 -2.95
C PRO A 18 15.37 -11.44 -3.18
N ASN A 19 14.73 -12.57 -3.42
CA ASN A 19 15.41 -13.85 -3.61
C ASN A 19 14.58 -14.74 -4.53
N LEU A 20 15.20 -15.26 -5.59
CA LEU A 20 14.51 -16.04 -6.61
C LEU A 20 14.05 -17.42 -6.10
N LEU A 21 14.81 -18.03 -5.18
CA LEU A 21 14.42 -19.29 -4.55
C LEU A 21 13.20 -19.09 -3.66
N THR A 22 13.19 -18.03 -2.83
CA THR A 22 12.02 -17.66 -2.03
C THR A 22 10.80 -17.37 -2.91
N TYR A 23 10.98 -16.71 -4.05
CA TYR A 23 9.88 -16.46 -4.99
C TYR A 23 9.25 -17.75 -5.51
N TYR A 24 10.05 -18.70 -6.00
CA TYR A 24 9.52 -19.98 -6.49
C TYR A 24 8.89 -20.81 -5.38
N ASP A 25 9.51 -20.84 -4.20
CA ASP A 25 8.98 -21.57 -3.04
C ASP A 25 7.66 -20.96 -2.53
N LEU A 26 7.51 -19.62 -2.53
CA LEU A 26 6.24 -18.95 -2.27
C LEU A 26 5.16 -19.38 -3.28
N LEU A 27 5.49 -19.43 -4.58
CA LEU A 27 4.56 -19.85 -5.63
C LEU A 27 4.15 -21.32 -5.51
N ASP A 28 5.05 -22.20 -5.13
CA ASP A 28 4.72 -23.61 -4.95
C ASP A 28 3.93 -23.84 -3.66
N THR A 29 4.27 -23.10 -2.60
CA THR A 29 3.56 -23.17 -1.32
C THR A 29 2.14 -22.61 -1.43
N VAL A 30 1.92 -21.49 -2.12
CA VAL A 30 0.59 -20.89 -2.24
C VAL A 30 -0.39 -21.81 -3.00
N LYS A 31 0.09 -22.57 -3.99
CA LYS A 31 -0.75 -23.51 -4.77
C LYS A 31 -1.34 -24.63 -3.91
N ILE A 32 -0.65 -25.04 -2.86
CA ILE A 32 -1.07 -26.13 -1.97
C ILE A 32 -1.66 -25.63 -0.65
N THR A 33 -1.56 -24.33 -0.37
CA THR A 33 -2.08 -23.73 0.86
C THR A 33 -3.60 -23.57 0.77
N THR A 34 -4.33 -23.98 1.80
CA THR A 34 -5.78 -23.75 1.88
C THR A 34 -6.05 -22.26 2.04
N PRO A 35 -6.85 -21.63 1.17
CA PRO A 35 -7.20 -20.22 1.29
C PRO A 35 -7.89 -19.90 2.62
N THR A 36 -7.61 -18.73 3.16
CA THR A 36 -8.25 -18.21 4.38
C THR A 36 -9.01 -16.92 4.10
N LEU A 37 -9.71 -16.39 5.11
CA LEU A 37 -10.41 -15.12 5.00
C LEU A 37 -9.48 -13.90 4.94
N PHE A 38 -8.22 -14.04 5.36
CA PHE A 38 -7.22 -12.97 5.31
C PHE A 38 -6.12 -13.32 4.31
N ALA A 39 -6.47 -13.15 3.03
CA ALA A 39 -5.68 -13.36 1.80
C ALA A 39 -4.15 -13.57 1.97
N GLU A 40 -3.34 -12.59 1.56
CA GLU A 40 -1.88 -12.68 1.59
C GLU A 40 -1.33 -12.63 3.03
N GLN A 41 -2.04 -11.98 3.95
CA GLN A 41 -1.58 -11.81 5.32
C GLN A 41 -1.45 -13.14 6.06
N ASP A 42 -2.47 -14.00 6.02
CA ASP A 42 -2.40 -15.32 6.67
C ASP A 42 -1.36 -16.21 5.98
N PHE A 43 -1.32 -16.18 4.65
CA PHE A 43 -0.36 -16.95 3.88
C PHE A 43 1.08 -16.58 4.27
N LEU A 44 1.41 -15.29 4.31
CA LEU A 44 2.75 -14.81 4.66
C LEU A 44 3.08 -15.08 6.13
N ASN A 45 2.12 -14.96 7.04
CA ASN A 45 2.32 -15.33 8.45
C ASN A 45 2.59 -16.84 8.61
N HIS A 46 1.91 -17.69 7.82
CA HIS A 46 2.16 -19.12 7.83
C HIS A 46 3.54 -19.46 7.25
N TYR A 47 3.86 -18.89 6.09
CA TYR A 47 5.10 -19.16 5.36
C TYR A 47 6.34 -18.69 6.15
N PHE A 48 6.29 -17.49 6.74
CA PHE A 48 7.40 -16.88 7.46
C PHE A 48 7.35 -17.08 8.99
N LYS A 49 6.49 -17.97 9.50
CA LYS A 49 6.26 -18.15 10.95
C LYS A 49 7.53 -18.35 11.78
N ASP A 50 8.55 -18.98 11.21
CA ASP A 50 9.79 -19.35 11.89
C ASP A 50 10.85 -18.24 11.87
N ILE A 51 10.71 -17.24 10.99
CA ILE A 51 11.68 -16.15 10.81
C ILE A 51 11.11 -14.74 11.01
N ASN A 52 9.79 -14.64 11.18
CA ASN A 52 9.08 -13.38 11.35
C ASN A 52 9.60 -12.60 12.56
N LYS A 53 9.80 -11.29 12.37
CA LYS A 53 10.11 -10.33 13.41
C LYS A 53 9.13 -9.16 13.32
N PRO A 54 8.30 -8.91 14.34
CA PRO A 54 7.31 -7.85 14.30
C PRO A 54 7.99 -6.48 14.21
N ILE A 55 7.47 -5.63 13.33
CA ILE A 55 7.84 -4.22 13.26
C ILE A 55 7.02 -3.40 14.27
N PRO A 56 7.58 -2.33 14.85
CA PRO A 56 6.82 -1.45 15.73
C PRO A 56 5.59 -0.85 15.02
N ASN A 57 4.48 -0.71 15.75
CA ASN A 57 3.21 -0.19 15.23
C ASN A 57 3.34 1.21 14.57
N VAL A 58 4.31 2.03 15.00
CA VAL A 58 4.57 3.35 14.40
C VAL A 58 4.98 3.29 12.92
N TYR A 59 5.49 2.15 12.44
CA TYR A 59 5.85 1.93 11.04
C TYR A 59 4.75 1.27 10.21
N ASN A 60 3.66 0.81 10.82
CA ASN A 60 2.55 0.19 10.10
C ASN A 60 1.27 0.36 10.91
N LEU A 61 0.89 1.62 11.20
CA LEU A 61 -0.25 1.90 12.07
C LEU A 61 -1.55 1.56 11.33
N VAL A 62 -2.15 0.45 11.70
CA VAL A 62 -3.52 0.11 11.30
C VAL A 62 -4.49 1.06 12.01
N LEU A 63 -5.32 1.79 11.25
CA LEU A 63 -6.22 2.82 11.80
C LEU A 63 -7.10 2.33 12.96
N ALA A 64 -7.53 1.05 12.93
CA ALA A 64 -8.36 0.48 14.00
C ALA A 64 -7.72 0.55 15.38
N MET A 65 -6.40 0.67 15.47
CA MET A 65 -5.70 0.87 16.74
C MET A 65 -6.11 2.18 17.44
N LEU A 66 -6.56 3.20 16.71
CA LEU A 66 -6.98 4.49 17.28
C LEU A 66 -8.20 4.39 18.20
N TRP A 67 -9.07 3.39 17.99
CA TRP A 67 -10.27 3.20 18.83
C TRP A 67 -10.30 1.85 19.55
N ARG A 68 -9.54 0.85 19.08
CA ARG A 68 -9.42 -0.44 19.77
C ARG A 68 -8.40 -0.42 20.91
N HIS A 69 -7.28 0.30 20.72
CA HIS A 69 -6.16 0.36 21.65
C HIS A 69 -5.52 1.76 21.66
N PRO A 70 -6.28 2.84 21.93
CA PRO A 70 -5.77 4.21 21.90
C PRO A 70 -4.58 4.41 22.84
N GLU A 71 -4.51 3.67 23.95
CA GLU A 71 -3.41 3.68 24.91
C GLU A 71 -2.05 3.28 24.31
N ASN A 72 -2.07 2.56 23.19
CA ASN A 72 -0.88 2.06 22.49
C ASN A 72 -0.51 2.91 21.26
N VAL A 73 -1.17 4.05 21.05
CA VAL A 73 -0.92 4.91 19.89
C VAL A 73 -0.50 6.30 20.33
N ASN A 74 0.73 6.68 19.97
CA ASN A 74 1.20 8.07 20.00
C ASN A 74 1.34 8.57 18.56
N LEU A 75 0.34 9.30 18.08
CA LEU A 75 0.30 9.80 16.70
C LEU A 75 1.53 10.66 16.30
N ASN A 76 2.15 11.35 17.25
CA ASN A 76 3.34 12.17 16.98
C ASN A 76 4.59 11.33 16.62
N GLN A 77 4.59 10.04 16.97
CA GLN A 77 5.69 9.12 16.68
C GLN A 77 5.45 8.29 15.40
N VAL A 78 4.22 8.27 14.89
CA VAL A 78 3.82 7.49 13.72
C VAL A 78 4.55 7.97 12.48
N LYS A 79 5.05 7.01 11.70
CA LYS A 79 5.79 7.22 10.43
C LYS A 79 5.01 6.77 9.22
N MET A 80 4.15 5.76 9.37
CA MET A 80 3.30 5.25 8.30
C MET A 80 1.93 4.86 8.84
N VAL A 81 0.89 5.25 8.12
CA VAL A 81 -0.51 4.92 8.40
C VAL A 81 -1.01 3.94 7.34
N HIS A 82 -1.63 2.86 7.80
CA HIS A 82 -2.24 1.83 6.96
C HIS A 82 -3.76 1.97 6.99
N TYR A 83 -4.31 2.50 5.89
CA TYR A 83 -5.74 2.61 5.62
C TYR A 83 -6.33 1.26 5.15
N CYS A 84 -6.35 0.25 6.03
CA CYS A 84 -6.75 -1.12 5.65
C CYS A 84 -8.25 -1.41 5.78
N ALA A 85 -8.97 -0.67 6.61
CA ALA A 85 -10.38 -0.94 6.89
C ALA A 85 -11.28 -0.50 5.73
N ASN A 86 -12.37 -1.25 5.52
CA ASN A 86 -13.36 -0.93 4.50
C ASN A 86 -14.06 0.41 4.84
N GLY A 87 -14.36 1.23 3.84
CA GLY A 87 -14.85 2.60 4.03
C GLY A 87 -13.80 3.62 4.51
N LEU A 88 -12.62 3.16 4.92
CA LEU A 88 -11.54 4.01 5.44
C LEU A 88 -10.45 4.35 4.43
N LYS A 89 -10.63 3.96 3.16
CA LYS A 89 -9.75 4.44 2.10
C LYS A 89 -9.90 5.95 1.98
N PRO A 90 -8.82 6.76 2.02
CA PRO A 90 -8.92 8.22 2.06
C PRO A 90 -9.78 8.82 0.94
N TRP A 91 -9.75 8.21 -0.24
CA TRP A 91 -10.52 8.63 -1.42
C TRP A 91 -11.99 8.15 -1.45
N MET A 92 -12.41 7.33 -0.47
CA MET A 92 -13.76 6.78 -0.37
C MET A 92 -14.53 7.33 0.83
N LEU A 93 -13.96 8.25 1.62
CA LEU A 93 -14.62 8.77 2.81
C LEU A 93 -15.86 9.58 2.42
N THR A 94 -17.03 9.07 2.81
CA THR A 94 -18.31 9.77 2.67
C THR A 94 -18.71 10.56 3.92
N GLY A 95 -18.02 10.32 5.04
CA GLY A 95 -18.31 10.91 6.36
C GLY A 95 -19.40 10.18 7.15
N ASN A 96 -20.06 9.17 6.57
CA ASN A 96 -21.16 8.43 7.22
C ASN A 96 -20.73 7.12 7.88
N ASP A 97 -19.46 6.73 7.75
CA ASP A 97 -18.95 5.47 8.30
C ASP A 97 -18.58 5.61 9.79
N ASP A 98 -18.57 4.48 10.51
CA ASP A 98 -18.23 4.45 11.93
C ASP A 98 -16.84 5.04 12.19
N TYR A 99 -16.72 5.83 13.27
CA TYR A 99 -15.48 6.47 13.71
C TYR A 99 -14.92 7.57 12.79
N MET A 100 -15.50 7.83 11.61
CA MET A 100 -15.02 8.91 10.70
C MET A 100 -15.10 10.30 11.31
N ASP A 101 -15.95 10.47 12.31
CA ASP A 101 -16.05 11.74 13.02
C ASP A 101 -14.91 12.04 13.97
N MET A 102 -14.04 11.05 14.25
CA MET A 102 -12.86 11.25 15.09
C MET A 102 -11.90 12.26 14.46
N ASN A 103 -11.50 13.26 15.26
CA ASN A 103 -10.58 14.32 14.83
C ASN A 103 -9.27 13.77 14.28
N ASP A 104 -8.74 12.69 14.89
CA ASP A 104 -7.50 12.07 14.45
C ASP A 104 -7.62 11.47 13.04
N ILE A 105 -8.75 10.81 12.74
CA ILE A 105 -9.01 10.23 11.42
C ILE A 105 -9.18 11.32 10.38
N LYS A 106 -9.98 12.36 10.68
CA LYS A 106 -10.14 13.54 9.82
C LYS A 106 -8.79 14.21 9.51
N MET A 107 -7.93 14.36 10.51
CA MET A 107 -6.59 14.91 10.34
C MET A 107 -5.72 14.04 9.43
N LEU A 108 -5.70 12.72 9.63
CA LEU A 108 -4.90 11.80 8.81
C LEU A 108 -5.37 11.77 7.35
N VAL A 109 -6.69 11.71 7.13
CA VAL A 109 -7.29 11.77 5.79
C VAL A 109 -6.98 13.10 5.11
N LYS A 110 -7.07 14.23 5.84
CA LYS A 110 -6.70 15.55 5.30
C LYS A 110 -5.25 15.56 4.82
N LYS A 111 -4.31 15.04 5.61
CA LYS A 111 -2.89 14.93 5.22
C LYS A 111 -2.70 14.08 3.96
N TRP A 112 -3.49 13.03 3.78
CA TRP A 112 -3.44 12.22 2.56
C TRP A 112 -3.90 13.03 1.34
N TRP A 113 -5.01 13.75 1.44
CA TRP A 113 -5.51 14.61 0.37
C TRP A 113 -4.58 15.78 0.06
N GLU A 114 -3.95 16.40 1.08
CA GLU A 114 -2.94 17.45 0.89
C GLU A 114 -1.79 16.99 0.00
N ILE A 115 -1.37 15.71 0.10
CA ILE A 115 -0.33 15.14 -0.76
C ILE A 115 -0.89 14.81 -2.16
N TYR A 116 -2.10 14.24 -2.23
CA TYR A 116 -2.71 13.87 -3.49
C TYR A 116 -3.06 15.08 -4.38
N GLU A 117 -3.45 16.20 -3.76
CA GLU A 117 -3.81 17.45 -4.46
C GLU A 117 -2.60 18.36 -4.72
N ASP A 118 -1.40 17.97 -4.28
CA ASP A 118 -0.18 18.71 -4.56
C ASP A 118 0.29 18.47 -6.00
N GLU A 119 -0.16 19.32 -6.91
CA GLU A 119 0.22 19.30 -8.33
C GLU A 119 1.75 19.35 -8.56
N SER A 120 2.55 19.81 -7.58
CA SER A 120 4.01 19.79 -7.70
C SER A 120 4.62 18.38 -7.65
N LEU A 121 3.86 17.42 -7.14
CA LEU A 121 4.22 16.00 -7.11
C LEU A 121 3.73 15.25 -8.35
N ASP A 122 2.99 15.92 -9.25
CA ASP A 122 2.50 15.29 -10.47
C ASP A 122 3.67 14.83 -11.33
N TYR A 123 3.52 13.63 -11.88
CA TYR A 123 4.52 13.05 -12.76
C TYR A 123 4.54 13.81 -14.10
N ILE A 124 5.58 14.62 -14.29
CA ILE A 124 5.77 15.36 -15.53
C ILE A 124 6.37 14.44 -16.59
N ASN A 125 5.53 13.96 -17.50
CA ASN A 125 5.98 13.34 -18.75
C ASN A 125 6.55 14.40 -19.71
N THR A 126 7.74 14.94 -19.41
CA THR A 126 8.47 15.69 -20.43
C THR A 126 9.02 14.70 -21.45
N VAL A 127 8.30 14.49 -22.56
CA VAL A 127 8.93 13.92 -23.76
C VAL A 127 10.01 14.93 -24.17
N PRO A 128 11.31 14.57 -24.14
CA PRO A 128 12.33 15.48 -24.63
C PRO A 128 12.03 15.79 -26.11
N PRO A 129 12.16 17.05 -26.57
CA PRO A 129 12.09 17.33 -27.99
C PRO A 129 13.07 16.40 -28.72
N ALA A 130 12.57 15.76 -29.79
CA ALA A 130 13.35 14.80 -30.56
C ALA A 130 14.74 15.37 -30.86
N PRO A 131 15.83 14.61 -30.63
CA PRO A 131 17.17 15.10 -30.89
C PRO A 131 17.29 15.47 -32.38
N THR A 132 17.38 16.77 -32.66
CA THR A 132 17.84 17.23 -33.97
C THR A 132 19.34 16.98 -34.02
N SER A 133 19.73 16.16 -35.00
CA SER A 133 21.09 15.78 -35.36
C SER A 133 21.67 14.55 -34.68
N SER A 134 22.23 13.73 -35.56
CA SER A 134 22.83 12.42 -35.39
C SER A 134 23.95 12.40 -34.36
N ASP A 135 23.73 11.73 -33.23
CA ASP A 135 24.78 10.94 -32.59
C ASP A 135 24.16 9.83 -31.73
N ASN A 136 24.50 8.60 -32.08
CA ASN A 136 24.01 7.38 -31.46
C ASN A 136 24.59 7.19 -30.05
N LYS A 137 23.75 6.89 -29.05
CA LYS A 137 23.79 5.70 -28.16
C LYS A 137 23.08 5.96 -26.82
N LEU A 138 22.35 4.92 -26.38
CA LEU A 138 21.71 4.71 -25.07
C LEU A 138 20.36 5.41 -24.79
N PHE A 139 19.27 4.81 -25.28
CA PHE A 139 17.99 4.73 -24.53
C PHE A 139 17.15 3.52 -25.00
N PRO A 140 17.28 2.32 -24.40
CA PRO A 140 16.31 1.25 -24.62
C PRO A 140 15.44 1.10 -23.37
N PHE A 141 14.47 1.99 -23.16
CA PHE A 141 13.37 1.71 -22.21
C PHE A 141 12.05 2.44 -22.49
N LEU A 142 11.90 3.17 -23.60
CA LEU A 142 10.66 3.92 -23.90
C LEU A 142 9.95 3.52 -25.20
N SER A 143 10.30 2.38 -25.81
CA SER A 143 9.53 1.86 -26.95
C SER A 143 8.49 0.84 -26.48
N GLY A 144 7.36 1.34 -25.99
CA GLY A 144 6.20 0.53 -25.66
C GLY A 144 4.96 1.39 -25.44
N SER A 145 4.12 1.47 -26.46
CA SER A 145 2.78 2.09 -26.48
C SER A 145 2.73 3.58 -26.85
N SER A 146 2.98 3.85 -28.13
CA SER A 146 2.26 4.90 -28.85
C SER A 146 1.33 4.20 -29.84
N ASP A 147 0.04 4.16 -29.52
CA ASP A 147 -1.09 4.16 -30.45
C ASP A 147 -2.33 3.71 -29.68
N GLU A 148 -3.11 4.67 -29.18
CA GLU A 148 -4.55 4.77 -29.46
C GLU A 148 -5.12 6.04 -28.80
N GLY A 149 -5.75 6.87 -29.63
CA GLY A 149 -6.32 8.13 -29.22
C GLY A 149 -7.51 7.94 -28.27
N TRP A 150 -7.42 8.56 -27.09
CA TRP A 150 -8.54 8.70 -26.17
C TRP A 150 -8.73 10.19 -25.85
N CYS A 151 -9.44 10.89 -26.73
CA CYS A 151 -10.14 12.11 -26.35
C CYS A 151 -11.29 11.71 -25.43
N VAL A 152 -11.10 11.72 -24.10
CA VAL A 152 -12.23 11.69 -23.16
C VAL A 152 -11.99 12.68 -22.04
N ALA A 153 -13.08 13.41 -21.79
CA ALA A 153 -13.27 14.42 -20.77
C ALA A 153 -12.72 14.02 -19.40
N HIS A 154 -12.40 15.03 -18.58
CA HIS A 154 -12.13 14.93 -17.15
C HIS A 154 -13.32 14.29 -16.39
N GLN A 155 -13.52 12.99 -16.51
CA GLN A 155 -14.18 12.19 -15.50
C GLN A 155 -13.06 11.54 -14.68
N ARG A 156 -12.86 12.05 -13.46
CA ARG A 156 -11.97 11.46 -12.46
C ARG A 156 -12.52 10.09 -12.07
N THR A 157 -12.21 9.05 -12.84
CA THR A 157 -12.42 7.66 -12.44
C THR A 157 -11.41 7.33 -11.37
N VAL A 158 -11.86 7.33 -10.12
CA VAL A 158 -11.09 6.85 -8.98
C VAL A 158 -10.84 5.34 -9.12
N PRO A 159 -9.67 4.82 -8.71
CA PRO A 159 -9.38 3.39 -8.80
C PRO A 159 -10.35 2.57 -7.94
N SER A 160 -10.92 1.51 -8.52
CA SER A 160 -11.64 0.49 -7.76
C SER A 160 -10.66 -0.29 -6.89
N ALA A 161 -10.97 -0.44 -5.60
CA ALA A 161 -10.25 -1.36 -4.72
C ALA A 161 -10.66 -2.81 -5.02
N ALA A 162 -9.72 -3.74 -4.80
CA ALA A 162 -9.98 -5.17 -4.68
C ALA A 162 -10.51 -5.50 -3.28
#